data_AF-A0A938B849-F1
#
_entry.id   AF-A0A938B849-F1
#
_cell.length_a   1.000
_cell.length_b   1.000
_cell.length_c   1.000
_cell.angle_alpha   90.00
_cell.angle_beta   90.00
_cell.angle_gamma   90.00
#
_symmetry.space_group_name_H-M   'P 1'
#
loop_
_entity.id
_entity.type
_entity.pdbx_description
1 polymer ?
#
loop_
_entity_poly.entity_id
_entity_poly.type
_entity_poly.pdbx_seq_one_letter_code
_entity_poly.pdbx_strand_id
1 'polypeptide(L)' 'MKTLTQNEVIKNILKILEMVKSGEEIIIKDEENQEDVAVIISYGNYKNKQERPLGILKGKATYKIKDDFKITDEELLAL' A
#
# COMPACT_ATOMS: atom_id res chain seq x y z
N MET A 1 -9.00 2.85 -4.50
CA MET A 1 -7.77 3.57 -4.90
C MET A 1 -8.09 4.45 -6.09
N LYS A 2 -7.80 5.74 -5.99
CA LYS A 2 -8.00 6.71 -7.08
C LYS A 2 -6.73 7.52 -7.29
N THR A 3 -6.39 7.77 -8.54
CA THR A 3 -5.22 8.55 -8.92
C THR A 3 -5.65 9.93 -9.41
N LEU A 4 -5.00 10.97 -8.91
CA LEU A 4 -5.23 12.38 -9.26
C LEU A 4 -3.91 13.08 -9.52
N THR A 5 -3.93 14.13 -10.35
CA THR A 5 -2.75 14.99 -10.51
C THR A 5 -2.62 16.01 -9.39
N GLN A 6 -1.45 16.62 -9.25
CA GLN A 6 -1.23 17.71 -8.29
C GLN A 6 -2.24 18.86 -8.46
N ASN A 7 -2.54 19.29 -9.70
CA ASN A 7 -3.52 20.35 -9.92
C ASN A 7 -4.94 19.95 -9.54
N GLU A 8 -5.33 18.70 -9.79
CA GLU A 8 -6.65 18.19 -9.38
C GLU A 8 -6.80 18.17 -7.86
N VAL A 9 -5.72 17.83 -7.15
CA VAL A 9 -5.66 17.81 -5.68
C VAL A 9 -5.83 19.21 -5.12
N ILE A 10 -5.08 20.20 -5.63
CA ILE A 10 -5.16 21.59 -5.17
C ILE A 10 -6.56 22.16 -5.41
N LYS A 11 -7.16 21.91 -6.59
CA LYS A 11 -8.49 22.42 -6.94
C LYS A 11 -9.62 21.81 -6.12
N ASN A 12 -9.49 20.56 -5.67
CA ASN A 12 -10.59 19.79 -5.06
C ASN A 12 -10.28 19.27 -3.65
N ILE A 13 -9.34 19.90 -2.92
CA ILE A 13 -8.80 19.36 -1.67
C ILE A 13 -9.88 19.02 -0.63
N LEU A 14 -10.92 19.85 -0.49
CA LEU A 14 -12.00 19.60 0.47
C LEU A 14 -12.78 18.31 0.17
N LYS A 15 -13.14 18.10 -1.11
CA LYS A 15 -13.83 16.89 -1.56
C LYS A 15 -12.94 15.65 -1.41
N ILE A 16 -11.65 15.80 -1.70
CA ILE A 16 -10.67 14.73 -1.53
C ILE A 16 -10.56 14.32 -0.07
N LEU A 17 -10.55 15.27 0.87
CA LEU A 17 -10.55 14.96 2.30
C LEU A 17 -11.82 14.22 2.75
N GLU A 18 -12.98 14.49 2.16
CA GLU A 18 -14.20 13.71 2.42
C GLU A 18 -14.07 12.27 1.90
N MET A 19 -13.54 12.09 0.69
CA MET A 19 -13.27 10.77 0.13
C MET A 19 -12.29 9.99 1.01
N VAL A 20 -11.19 10.63 1.44
CA VAL A 20 -10.20 10.02 2.33
C VAL A 20 -10.81 9.64 3.68
N LYS A 21 -11.72 10.47 4.24
CA LYS A 21 -12.46 10.13 5.46
C LYS A 21 -13.35 8.90 5.31
N SER A 22 -13.91 8.67 4.11
CA SER A 22 -14.69 7.46 3.81
C SER A 22 -13.84 6.19 3.59
N GLY A 23 -12.51 6.32 3.63
CA GLY A 23 -11.57 5.20 3.47
C GLY A 23 -10.99 5.08 2.06
N GLU A 24 -11.25 6.03 1.16
CA GLU A 24 -10.63 6.07 -0.16
C GLU A 24 -9.14 6.43 -0.05
N GLU A 25 -8.29 5.74 -0.81
CA GLU A 25 -6.86 6.05 -0.92
C GLU A 25 -6.59 6.80 -2.22
N ILE A 26 -5.92 7.94 -2.11
CA ILE A 26 -5.68 8.85 -3.24
C ILE A 26 -4.19 8.89 -3.56
N ILE A 27 -3.81 8.43 -4.75
CA ILE A 27 -2.46 8.57 -5.29
C ILE A 27 -2.36 9.92 -5.99
N ILE A 28 -1.29 10.66 -5.70
CA ILE A 28 -0.95 11.91 -6.38
C ILE A 28 0.12 11.59 -7.42
N LYS A 29 -0.15 11.97 -8.67
CA LYS A 29 0.81 11.88 -9.77
C LYS A 29 1.45 13.23 -10.10
N ASP A 30 2.71 13.17 -10.48
CA ASP A 30 3.41 14.25 -11.17
C ASP A 30 2.86 14.41 -12.59
N GLU A 31 2.61 15.64 -13.01
CA GLU A 31 2.05 15.94 -14.33
C GLU A 31 3.10 15.84 -15.44
N GLU A 32 4.36 16.15 -15.14
CA GLU A 32 5.47 16.15 -16.08
C GLU A 32 5.95 14.72 -16.37
N ASN A 33 6.16 13.93 -15.30
CA ASN A 33 6.78 12.60 -15.42
C ASN A 33 5.77 11.44 -15.31
N GLN A 34 4.49 11.73 -14.99
CA GLN A 34 3.42 10.71 -14.80
C GLN A 34 3.71 9.68 -13.70
N GLU A 35 4.67 9.98 -12.83
CA GLU A 35 5.10 9.14 -11.71
C GLU A 35 4.21 9.35 -10.48
N ASP A 36 4.02 8.28 -9.73
CA ASP A 36 3.31 8.33 -8.45
C ASP A 36 4.24 8.97 -7.38
N VAL A 37 3.89 10.16 -6.91
CA VAL A 37 4.75 10.96 -6.01
C VAL A 37 4.34 10.90 -4.54
N ALA A 38 3.05 10.71 -4.27
CA ALA A 38 2.53 10.68 -2.91
C ALA A 38 1.20 9.92 -2.82
N VAL A 39 0.81 9.55 -1.59
CA VAL A 39 -0.51 9.00 -1.30
C VAL A 39 -1.14 9.75 -0.13
N ILE A 40 -2.43 10.09 -0.25
CA ILE A 40 -3.25 10.61 0.83
C ILE A 40 -4.12 9.48 1.33
N ILE A 41 -3.98 9.16 2.63
CA ILE A 41 -4.74 8.12 3.32
C ILE A 41 -5.38 8.71 4.58
N SER A 42 -6.40 8.03 5.09
CA SER A 42 -7.03 8.42 6.34
C SER A 42 -6.04 8.32 7.49
N TYR A 43 -6.19 9.18 8.51
CA TYR A 43 -5.32 9.11 9.69
C TYR A 43 -5.43 7.76 10.42
N GLY A 44 -6.61 7.12 10.37
CA GLY A 44 -6.80 5.76 10.86
C GLY A 44 -5.93 4.74 10.13
N ASN A 45 -5.91 4.76 8.80
CA ASN A 45 -5.05 3.88 8.00
C ASN A 45 -3.57 4.17 8.23
N TYR A 46 -3.20 5.44 8.40
CA TYR A 46 -1.82 5.82 8.74
C TYR A 46 -1.40 5.26 10.10
N LYS A 47 -2.24 5.39 11.14
CA LYS A 47 -1.98 4.83 12.48
C LYS A 47 -2.01 3.31 12.50
N ASN A 48 -2.86 2.71 11.68
CA ASN A 48 -3.00 1.26 11.55
C ASN A 48 -1.99 0.66 10.55
N LYS A 49 -0.91 1.39 10.19
CA LYS A 49 0.30 0.74 9.65
C LYS A 49 0.85 -0.17 10.73
N GLN A 50 0.27 -1.35 10.81
CA GLN A 50 0.67 -2.38 11.74
C GLN A 50 2.09 -2.76 11.34
N GLU A 51 3.06 -2.48 12.22
CA GLU A 51 4.38 -3.06 12.07
C GLU A 51 4.18 -4.57 12.00
N ARG A 52 4.52 -5.17 10.86
CA ARG A 52 4.46 -6.62 10.69
C ARG A 52 5.78 -7.15 11.23
N PRO A 53 5.82 -7.72 12.45
CA PRO A 53 7.06 -8.26 12.97
C PRO A 53 7.49 -9.43 12.07
N LEU A 54 8.63 -9.28 11.42
CA LEU A 54 9.24 -10.36 10.66
C LEU A 54 10.04 -11.26 11.60
N GLY A 55 10.08 -12.56 11.29
CA GLY A 55 10.92 -13.50 12.03
C GLY A 55 10.38 -13.86 13.43
N ILE A 56 9.06 -13.81 13.67
CA ILE A 56 8.44 -14.24 14.94
C ILE A 56 8.81 -15.67 15.37
N LEU A 57 9.21 -16.52 14.41
CA LEU A 57 9.66 -17.89 14.63
C LEU A 57 11.19 -18.07 14.61
N LYS A 58 11.97 -16.98 14.53
CA LYS A 58 13.44 -17.04 14.51
C LYS A 58 13.95 -17.74 15.77
N GLY A 59 14.69 -18.84 15.58
CA GLY A 59 15.22 -19.67 16.68
C GLY A 59 14.19 -20.52 17.41
N LYS A 60 12.91 -20.47 17.04
CA LYS A 60 11.82 -21.27 17.64
C LYS A 60 11.34 -22.41 16.75
N ALA A 61 11.48 -22.27 15.43
CA ALA A 61 11.08 -23.27 14.46
C ALA A 61 12.13 -23.46 13.37
N THR A 62 12.11 -24.63 12.74
CA THR A 62 12.86 -24.96 11.53
C THR A 62 11.88 -25.35 10.44
N TYR A 63 12.30 -25.21 9.18
CA TYR A 63 11.52 -25.64 8.03
C TYR A 63 12.41 -26.34 7.01
N LYS A 64 11.80 -27.17 6.16
CA LYS A 64 12.46 -27.79 5.02
C LYS A 64 11.52 -27.68 3.82
N ILE A 65 11.98 -27.02 2.77
CA ILE A 65 11.30 -27.03 1.46
C ILE A 65 11.79 -28.27 0.73
N LYS A 66 10.86 -29.06 0.19
CA LYS A 66 11.15 -30.24 -0.60
C LYS A 66 11.17 -29.88 -2.09
N ASP A 67 11.85 -30.68 -2.89
CA ASP A 67 12.02 -30.43 -4.33
C ASP A 67 10.70 -30.46 -5.12
N ASP A 68 9.63 -31.01 -4.53
CA ASP A 68 8.28 -31.07 -5.10
C ASP A 68 7.38 -29.91 -4.69
N PHE A 69 7.93 -28.85 -4.07
CA PHE A 69 7.18 -27.65 -3.73
C PHE A 69 6.74 -26.91 -5.00
N LYS A 70 5.43 -26.89 -5.25
CA LYS A 70 4.86 -26.53 -6.56
C LYS A 70 4.58 -25.05 -6.77
N ILE A 71 4.57 -24.26 -5.71
CA ILE A 71 4.22 -22.83 -5.79
C ILE A 71 5.50 -22.02 -5.99
N THR A 72 5.48 -21.10 -6.96
CA THR A 72 6.61 -20.19 -7.18
C THR A 72 6.61 -19.03 -6.18
N ASP A 73 7.73 -18.33 -6.07
CA ASP A 73 7.83 -17.15 -5.21
C ASP A 73 6.85 -16.04 -5.66
N GLU A 74 6.68 -15.87 -6.98
CA GLU A 74 5.74 -14.90 -7.55
C GLU A 74 4.29 -15.25 -7.22
N GLU A 75 3.92 -16.53 -7.30
CA GLU A 75 2.59 -17.02 -6.95
C GLU A 75 2.30 -16.85 -5.45
N LEU A 76 3.31 -17.04 -4.59
CA LEU A 76 3.18 -16.84 -3.15
C LEU A 76 3.02 -15.36 -2.77
N LEU A 77 3.71 -14.45 -3.47
CA LEU A 77 3.72 -13.01 -3.17
C LEU A 77 2.53 -12.25 -3.77
N ALA A 78 1.76 -12.87 -4.68
CA ALA A 78 0.58 -12.27 -5.31
C ALA A 78 -0.75 -12.49 -4.53
N LEU A 79 -0.71 -13.16 -3.37
CA LEU A 79 -1.84 -13.39 -2.46
C LEU A 79 -2.01 -12.26 -1.43
#